data_AF-A0A098AWF0-F1
#
_entry.id   AF-A0A098AWF0-F1
#
_cell.length_a   1.000
_cell.length_b   1.000
_cell.length_c   1.000
_cell.angle_alpha   90.00
_cell.angle_beta   90.00
_cell.angle_gamma   90.00
#
_symmetry.space_group_name_H-M   'P 1'
#
loop_
_entity.id
_entity.type
_entity.pdbx_description
1 polymer ?
#
loop_
_entity_poly.entity_id
_entity_poly.type
_entity_poly.pdbx_seq_one_letter_code
_entity_poly.pdbx_strand_id
1 'polypeptide(L)'
;MEKLKEFFNQLKEKAKKLKKELKVLYLAYKRPDVPWYAKLAAVLIVGYALSPIDLIPDFIPVLGYLDDIILIPLGISLAIKMIPKNILEECRQQADEVFKDGKPKNWVAGTIIIGFWIIVIGLILYKLIDWYCPRGIDSNLLFTYGLLFIGSFIAAAISGAAGFGGALLLLPLLSKTIGTTLAVPILTIAQLIGNLSRAFLGFKQISWKPVAVFILGAIPMSILGAFSFVKIPAEILTRGIGLFIIIFIILKYFNILKFKPNDITMFLGGGVVGLLSGLIGSAGPIGAALFLSLNLQPVSYIASEAVTAITMHITKTIIYQKYLGIGLNAILIGLFMGFAMIIGTWVGKKIIDRMPKEKFMKFVGILMAIIGLQMLILG
;
A
#
# COMPACT_ATOMS: atom_id res chain seq x y z
N MET A 1 27.10 -5.51 -33.76
CA MET A 1 26.34 -4.38 -33.21
C MET A 1 25.34 -3.78 -34.20
N GLU A 2 25.69 -3.68 -35.48
CA GLU A 2 24.84 -3.05 -36.51
C GLU A 2 23.56 -3.85 -36.83
N LYS A 3 23.67 -5.16 -37.05
CA LYS A 3 22.50 -6.07 -37.21
C LYS A 3 21.53 -6.05 -36.02
N LEU A 4 22.05 -5.83 -34.81
CA LEU A 4 21.23 -5.74 -33.60
C LEU A 4 20.45 -4.42 -33.56
N LYS A 5 21.09 -3.29 -33.92
CA LYS A 5 20.42 -1.99 -34.06
C LYS A 5 19.34 -2.02 -35.14
N GLU A 6 19.61 -2.69 -36.25
CA GLU A 6 18.67 -2.84 -37.36
C GLU A 6 17.44 -3.66 -36.95
N PHE A 7 17.65 -4.78 -36.25
CA PHE A 7 16.57 -5.57 -35.65
C PHE A 7 15.71 -4.77 -34.66
N PHE A 8 16.35 -4.01 -33.75
CA PHE A 8 15.61 -3.15 -32.80
C PHE A 8 14.80 -2.07 -33.51
N ASN A 9 15.32 -1.47 -34.59
CA ASN A 9 14.60 -0.49 -35.40
C ASN A 9 13.37 -1.12 -36.10
N GLN A 10 13.51 -2.32 -36.66
CA GLN A 10 12.38 -3.04 -37.26
C GLN A 10 11.30 -3.38 -36.23
N LEU A 11 11.67 -3.82 -35.02
CA LEU A 11 10.73 -4.05 -33.93
C LEU A 11 10.00 -2.77 -33.52
N LYS A 12 10.73 -1.65 -33.44
CA LYS A 12 10.15 -0.34 -33.09
C LYS A 12 9.14 0.13 -34.14
N GLU A 13 9.44 -0.03 -35.42
CA GLU A 13 8.51 0.29 -36.52
C GLU A 13 7.27 -0.62 -36.50
N LYS A 14 7.45 -1.94 -36.29
CA LYS A 14 6.33 -2.87 -36.12
C LYS A 14 5.42 -2.49 -34.94
N ALA A 15 6.00 -2.15 -33.79
CA ALA A 15 5.25 -1.71 -32.62
C ALA A 15 4.51 -0.39 -32.86
N LYS A 16 5.11 0.55 -33.60
CA LYS A 16 4.48 1.81 -33.99
C LYS A 16 3.29 1.58 -34.92
N LYS A 17 3.43 0.66 -35.89
CA LYS A 17 2.35 0.24 -36.78
C LYS A 17 1.19 -0.40 -36.01
N LEU A 18 1.47 -1.34 -35.11
CA LEU A 18 0.45 -1.99 -34.27
C LEU A 18 -0.31 -0.99 -33.41
N LYS A 19 0.38 0.00 -32.81
CA LYS A 19 -0.26 1.08 -32.06
C LYS A 19 -1.19 1.94 -32.93
N LYS A 20 -0.85 2.16 -34.21
CA LYS A 20 -1.70 2.87 -35.16
C LYS A 20 -2.95 2.04 -35.47
N GLU A 21 -2.78 0.76 -35.75
CA GLU A 21 -3.90 -0.15 -36.06
C GLU A 21 -4.90 -0.29 -34.89
N LEU A 22 -4.43 -0.29 -33.63
CA LEU A 22 -5.33 -0.26 -32.47
C LEU A 22 -6.23 0.99 -32.43
N LYS A 23 -5.71 2.15 -32.84
CA LYS A 23 -6.50 3.39 -32.95
C LYS A 23 -7.55 3.29 -34.05
N VAL A 24 -7.19 2.67 -35.17
CA VAL A 24 -8.09 2.42 -36.31
C VAL A 24 -9.23 1.49 -35.88
N LEU A 25 -8.92 0.40 -35.18
CA LEU A 25 -9.93 -0.52 -34.64
C LEU A 25 -10.87 0.17 -33.65
N TYR A 26 -10.35 1.07 -32.81
CA TYR A 26 -11.17 1.87 -31.90
C TYR A 26 -12.16 2.80 -32.63
N LEU A 27 -11.73 3.45 -33.73
CA LEU A 27 -12.61 4.29 -34.55
C LEU A 27 -13.64 3.45 -35.31
N ALA A 28 -13.20 2.33 -35.90
CA ALA A 28 -14.06 1.42 -36.62
C ALA A 28 -15.14 0.81 -35.71
N TYR A 29 -14.84 0.55 -34.44
CA TYR A 29 -15.83 0.07 -33.46
C TYR A 29 -17.03 1.03 -33.29
N LYS A 30 -16.79 2.35 -33.34
CA LYS A 30 -17.84 3.37 -33.15
C LYS A 30 -18.74 3.56 -34.37
N ARG A 31 -18.37 3.00 -35.51
CA ARG A 31 -19.06 3.20 -36.78
C ARG A 31 -20.27 2.28 -36.93
N PRO A 32 -21.47 2.78 -37.30
CA PRO A 32 -22.67 1.96 -37.42
C PRO A 32 -22.56 0.93 -38.55
N ASP A 33 -21.85 1.26 -39.62
CA ASP A 33 -21.64 0.50 -40.85
C ASP A 33 -20.59 -0.63 -40.74
N VAL A 34 -19.92 -0.78 -39.59
CA VAL A 34 -19.03 -1.93 -39.34
C VAL A 34 -19.85 -3.15 -38.86
N PRO A 35 -19.62 -4.35 -39.44
CA PRO A 35 -20.32 -5.57 -39.03
C PRO A 35 -20.15 -5.87 -37.54
N TRP A 36 -21.21 -6.40 -36.91
CA TRP A 36 -21.23 -6.65 -35.46
C TRP A 36 -20.14 -7.61 -34.98
N TYR A 37 -19.79 -8.62 -35.78
CA TYR A 37 -18.72 -9.58 -35.45
C TYR A 37 -17.33 -8.92 -35.48
N ALA A 38 -17.11 -7.97 -36.40
CA ALA A 38 -15.87 -7.20 -36.49
C ALA A 38 -15.75 -6.23 -35.30
N LYS A 39 -16.88 -5.64 -34.86
CA LYS A 39 -16.96 -4.85 -33.63
C LYS A 39 -16.62 -5.69 -32.41
N LEU A 40 -17.17 -6.89 -32.30
CA LEU A 40 -16.89 -7.79 -31.18
C LEU A 40 -15.40 -8.18 -31.14
N ALA A 41 -14.81 -8.55 -32.28
CA ALA A 41 -13.38 -8.83 -32.38
C ALA A 41 -12.54 -7.63 -31.94
N ALA A 42 -12.85 -6.43 -32.44
CA ALA A 42 -12.15 -5.20 -32.06
C ALA A 42 -12.26 -4.92 -30.55
N VAL A 43 -13.44 -5.10 -29.95
CA VAL A 43 -13.66 -4.92 -28.50
C VAL A 43 -12.85 -5.93 -27.69
N LEU A 44 -12.82 -7.20 -28.08
CA LEU A 44 -12.07 -8.23 -27.37
C LEU A 44 -10.57 -7.93 -27.37
N ILE A 45 -10.02 -7.55 -28.53
CA ILE A 45 -8.58 -7.27 -28.67
C ILE A 45 -8.20 -5.95 -27.98
N VAL A 46 -9.00 -4.91 -28.14
CA VAL A 46 -8.74 -3.61 -27.48
C VAL A 46 -8.95 -3.72 -25.97
N GLY A 47 -9.98 -4.44 -25.53
CA GLY A 47 -10.25 -4.74 -24.12
C GLY A 47 -9.13 -5.54 -23.49
N TYR A 48 -8.59 -6.53 -24.21
CA TYR A 48 -7.42 -7.29 -23.80
C TYR A 48 -6.16 -6.40 -23.71
N ALA A 49 -5.85 -5.63 -24.75
CA ALA A 49 -4.68 -4.74 -24.76
C ALA A 49 -4.76 -3.60 -23.73
N LEU A 50 -5.94 -3.36 -23.14
CA LEU A 50 -6.16 -2.41 -22.05
C LEU A 50 -6.42 -3.12 -20.71
N SER A 51 -6.37 -4.45 -20.67
CA SER A 51 -6.53 -5.26 -19.47
C SER A 51 -5.39 -4.99 -18.51
N PRO A 52 -5.65 -4.87 -17.19
CA PRO A 52 -4.60 -4.76 -16.18
C PRO A 52 -3.94 -6.11 -15.84
N ILE A 53 -4.39 -7.21 -16.47
CA ILE A 53 -3.96 -8.58 -16.20
C ILE A 53 -3.51 -9.22 -17.52
N ASP A 54 -2.29 -9.75 -17.52
CA ASP A 54 -1.69 -10.53 -18.61
C ASP A 54 -2.16 -11.99 -18.58
N LEU A 55 -2.42 -12.60 -19.74
CA LEU A 55 -2.88 -13.99 -19.86
C LEU A 55 -1.82 -14.96 -19.35
N ILE A 56 -0.54 -14.60 -19.52
CA ILE A 56 0.59 -15.32 -18.97
C ILE A 56 1.34 -14.39 -18.03
N PRO A 57 1.50 -14.76 -16.75
CA PRO A 57 2.15 -13.88 -15.79
C PRO A 57 3.60 -13.56 -16.18
N ASP A 58 3.95 -12.27 -16.10
CA ASP A 58 5.30 -11.73 -16.33
C ASP A 58 6.43 -12.42 -15.54
N PHE A 59 6.10 -13.16 -14.47
CA PHE A 59 7.08 -13.88 -13.67
C PHE A 59 7.59 -15.18 -14.33
N ILE A 60 6.97 -15.66 -15.42
CA ILE A 60 7.46 -16.81 -16.19
C ILE A 60 8.37 -16.29 -17.31
N PRO A 61 9.71 -16.48 -17.22
CA PRO A 61 10.63 -15.98 -18.22
C PRO A 61 10.25 -16.51 -19.62
N VAL A 62 10.31 -15.63 -20.63
CA VAL A 62 9.97 -15.90 -22.05
C VAL A 62 8.48 -16.08 -22.34
N LEU A 63 7.73 -16.82 -21.53
CA LEU A 63 6.30 -17.08 -21.76
C LEU A 63 5.39 -15.90 -21.40
N GLY A 64 5.75 -15.09 -20.40
CA GLY A 64 4.97 -13.91 -19.99
C GLY A 64 4.81 -12.81 -21.06
N TYR A 65 5.66 -12.81 -22.09
CA TYR A 65 5.58 -11.84 -23.21
C TYR A 65 4.88 -12.41 -24.46
N LEU A 66 4.42 -13.66 -24.41
CA LEU A 66 3.95 -14.39 -25.58
C LEU A 66 2.63 -13.81 -26.14
N ASP A 67 1.74 -13.43 -25.24
CA ASP A 67 0.45 -12.80 -25.54
C ASP A 67 0.61 -11.38 -26.13
N ASP A 68 1.54 -10.59 -25.62
CA ASP A 68 1.88 -9.28 -26.18
C ASP A 68 2.55 -9.36 -27.57
N ILE A 69 3.35 -10.40 -27.81
CA ILE A 69 4.12 -10.57 -29.06
C ILE A 69 3.30 -11.30 -30.14
N ILE A 70 2.38 -12.20 -29.76
CA ILE A 70 1.66 -13.06 -30.71
C ILE A 70 0.17 -12.74 -30.73
N LEU A 71 -0.49 -12.70 -29.57
CA LEU A 71 -1.94 -12.62 -29.49
C LEU A 71 -2.47 -11.25 -29.93
N ILE A 72 -1.84 -10.15 -29.48
CA ILE A 72 -2.23 -8.80 -29.89
C ILE A 72 -2.04 -8.59 -31.41
N PRO A 73 -0.88 -8.87 -32.02
CA PRO A 73 -0.70 -8.69 -33.47
C PRO A 73 -1.61 -9.58 -34.32
N LEU A 74 -1.79 -10.84 -33.93
CA LEU A 74 -2.65 -11.78 -34.65
C LEU A 74 -4.12 -11.35 -34.54
N GLY A 75 -4.55 -10.97 -33.34
CA GLY A 75 -5.89 -10.43 -33.09
C GLY A 75 -6.15 -9.20 -33.95
N ILE A 76 -5.27 -8.20 -33.90
CA ILE A 76 -5.39 -6.98 -34.70
C ILE A 76 -5.51 -7.34 -36.20
N SER A 77 -4.67 -8.25 -36.69
CA SER A 77 -4.70 -8.68 -38.09
C SER A 77 -6.05 -9.33 -38.46
N LEU A 78 -6.60 -10.18 -37.58
CA LEU A 78 -7.90 -10.81 -37.77
C LEU A 78 -9.02 -9.78 -37.79
N ALA A 79 -9.06 -8.87 -36.82
CA ALA A 79 -10.08 -7.83 -36.72
C ALA A 79 -10.07 -6.88 -37.92
N ILE A 80 -8.90 -6.48 -38.39
CA ILE A 80 -8.76 -5.66 -39.61
C ILE A 80 -9.30 -6.39 -40.83
N LYS A 81 -9.02 -7.70 -40.96
CA LYS A 81 -9.49 -8.51 -42.09
C LYS A 81 -11.01 -8.66 -42.13
N MET A 82 -11.67 -8.48 -40.98
CA MET A 82 -13.13 -8.52 -40.83
C MET A 82 -13.82 -7.17 -41.14
N ILE A 83 -13.08 -6.07 -41.24
CA ILE A 83 -13.62 -4.73 -41.50
C ILE A 83 -13.59 -4.43 -43.01
N PRO A 84 -14.67 -3.90 -43.61
CA PRO A 84 -14.68 -3.46 -45.01
C PRO A 84 -13.55 -2.46 -45.33
N LYS A 85 -12.87 -2.65 -46.48
CA LYS A 85 -11.66 -1.87 -46.84
C LYS A 85 -11.91 -0.36 -46.93
N ASN A 86 -13.07 0.04 -47.46
CA ASN A 86 -13.50 1.43 -47.55
C ASN A 86 -13.57 2.11 -46.17
N ILE A 87 -14.15 1.42 -45.18
CA ILE A 87 -14.26 1.93 -43.80
C ILE A 87 -12.87 2.00 -43.13
N LEU A 88 -12.03 0.99 -43.37
CA LEU A 88 -10.70 0.92 -42.79
C LEU A 88 -9.80 2.08 -43.25
N GLU A 89 -9.86 2.44 -44.53
CA GLU A 89 -9.09 3.55 -45.11
C GLU A 89 -9.54 4.90 -44.55
N GLU A 90 -10.85 5.14 -44.45
CA GLU A 90 -11.41 6.33 -43.80
C GLU A 90 -10.98 6.42 -42.32
N CYS A 91 -11.06 5.31 -41.57
CA CYS A 91 -10.63 5.28 -40.18
C CYS A 91 -9.11 5.46 -40.02
N ARG A 92 -8.29 5.04 -40.99
CA ARG A 92 -6.82 5.27 -40.99
C ARG A 92 -6.47 6.74 -41.18
N GLN A 93 -7.19 7.44 -42.06
CA GLN A 93 -7.01 8.89 -42.25
C GLN A 93 -7.43 9.65 -40.99
N GLN A 94 -8.60 9.33 -40.43
CA GLN A 94 -9.09 9.96 -39.20
C GLN A 94 -8.25 9.64 -37.95
N ALA A 95 -7.61 8.46 -37.89
CA ALA A 95 -6.80 8.06 -36.73
C ALA A 95 -5.58 8.96 -36.49
N ASP A 96 -5.00 9.52 -37.55
CA ASP A 96 -3.86 10.43 -37.44
C ASP A 96 -4.28 11.81 -36.93
N GLU A 97 -5.49 12.27 -37.29
CA GLU A 97 -6.06 13.55 -36.83
C GLU A 97 -6.60 13.48 -35.41
N VAL A 98 -7.46 12.50 -35.11
CA VAL A 98 -8.18 12.38 -33.82
C VAL A 98 -7.26 12.11 -32.64
N PHE A 99 -6.11 11.46 -32.87
CA PHE A 99 -5.15 11.10 -31.82
C PHE A 99 -3.87 11.94 -31.87
N LYS A 100 -3.88 13.10 -32.55
CA LYS A 100 -2.76 14.05 -32.61
C LYS A 100 -2.44 14.64 -31.24
N ASP A 101 -3.45 14.91 -30.43
CA ASP A 101 -3.34 15.54 -29.09
C ASP A 101 -3.35 14.52 -27.92
N GLY A 102 -3.22 13.22 -28.22
CA GLY A 102 -3.14 12.14 -27.22
C GLY A 102 -4.36 11.23 -27.17
N LYS A 103 -4.35 10.25 -26.25
CA LYS A 103 -5.44 9.26 -26.11
C LYS A 103 -6.65 9.87 -25.38
N PRO A 104 -7.90 9.65 -25.83
CA PRO A 104 -9.07 9.99 -25.06
C PRO A 104 -9.11 9.15 -23.77
N LYS A 105 -9.13 9.80 -22.61
CA LYS A 105 -9.19 9.15 -21.29
C LYS A 105 -10.61 8.68 -21.00
N ASN A 106 -10.98 7.49 -21.46
CA ASN A 106 -12.30 6.93 -21.17
C ASN A 106 -12.28 6.14 -19.85
N TRP A 107 -12.28 6.87 -18.73
CA TRP A 107 -12.24 6.30 -17.37
C TRP A 107 -13.37 5.28 -17.12
N VAL A 108 -14.53 5.46 -17.75
CA VAL A 108 -15.67 4.53 -17.64
C VAL A 108 -15.31 3.13 -18.14
N ALA A 109 -14.65 3.03 -19.29
CA ALA A 109 -14.21 1.75 -19.85
C ALA A 109 -13.17 1.07 -18.94
N GLY A 110 -12.24 1.84 -18.37
CA GLY A 110 -11.26 1.33 -17.40
C GLY A 110 -11.93 0.79 -16.13
N THR A 111 -12.91 1.50 -15.58
CA THR A 111 -13.65 1.07 -14.38
C THR A 111 -14.45 -0.21 -14.65
N ILE A 112 -15.08 -0.35 -15.81
CA ILE A 112 -15.83 -1.56 -16.18
C ILE A 112 -14.89 -2.77 -16.29
N ILE A 113 -13.74 -2.61 -16.95
CA ILE A 113 -12.75 -3.69 -17.12
C ILE A 113 -12.20 -4.12 -15.75
N ILE A 114 -11.83 -3.16 -14.89
CA ILE A 114 -11.34 -3.46 -13.53
C ILE A 114 -12.43 -4.15 -12.71
N GLY A 115 -13.66 -3.65 -12.76
CA GLY A 115 -14.80 -4.24 -12.05
C GLY A 115 -15.08 -5.68 -12.49
N PHE A 116 -15.05 -5.95 -13.79
CA PHE A 116 -15.20 -7.29 -14.34
C PHE A 116 -14.13 -8.25 -13.79
N TRP A 117 -12.87 -7.84 -13.79
CA TRP A 117 -11.78 -8.67 -13.28
C TRP A 117 -11.84 -8.89 -11.77
N ILE A 118 -12.26 -7.89 -10.98
CA ILE A 118 -12.50 -8.06 -9.54
C ILE A 118 -13.57 -9.13 -9.31
N ILE A 119 -14.64 -9.15 -10.11
CA ILE A 119 -15.70 -10.16 -10.03
C ILE A 119 -15.14 -11.54 -10.40
N VAL A 120 -14.43 -11.67 -11.53
CA VAL A 120 -13.86 -12.95 -11.98
C VAL A 120 -12.87 -13.51 -10.95
N ILE A 121 -11.96 -12.69 -10.44
CA ILE A 121 -11.01 -13.09 -9.39
C ILE A 121 -11.77 -13.47 -8.12
N GLY A 122 -12.77 -12.69 -7.72
CA GLY A 122 -13.62 -12.99 -6.58
C GLY A 122 -14.30 -14.36 -6.70
N LEU A 123 -14.82 -14.69 -7.89
CA LEU A 123 -15.45 -15.98 -8.18
C LEU A 123 -14.45 -17.14 -8.18
N ILE A 124 -13.26 -16.95 -8.76
CA ILE A 124 -12.19 -17.96 -8.77
C ILE A 124 -11.72 -18.23 -7.34
N LEU A 125 -11.47 -17.17 -6.55
CA LEU A 125 -11.09 -17.28 -5.15
C LEU A 125 -12.18 -17.97 -4.34
N TYR A 126 -13.45 -17.60 -4.54
CA TYR A 126 -14.59 -18.25 -3.90
C TYR A 126 -14.62 -19.76 -4.22
N LYS A 127 -14.48 -20.16 -5.49
CA LYS A 127 -14.44 -21.59 -5.87
C LYS A 127 -13.22 -22.33 -5.33
N LEU A 128 -12.04 -21.72 -5.34
CA LEU A 128 -10.82 -22.31 -4.76
C LEU A 128 -10.97 -22.52 -3.25
N ILE A 129 -11.55 -21.53 -2.57
CA ILE A 129 -11.86 -21.57 -1.15
C ILE A 129 -12.90 -22.66 -0.85
N ASP A 130 -13.98 -22.73 -1.62
CA ASP A 130 -15.04 -23.73 -1.46
C ASP A 130 -14.51 -25.15 -1.70
N TRP A 131 -13.63 -25.31 -2.70
CA TRP A 131 -12.94 -26.57 -2.97
C TRP A 131 -12.00 -27.00 -1.84
N TYR A 132 -11.24 -26.06 -1.26
CA TYR A 132 -10.28 -26.36 -0.19
C TYR A 132 -10.93 -26.44 1.20
N CYS A 133 -12.03 -25.72 1.41
CA CYS A 133 -12.81 -25.68 2.65
C CYS A 133 -14.30 -25.96 2.34
N PRO A 134 -14.67 -27.23 2.09
CA PRO A 134 -16.04 -27.61 1.70
C PRO A 134 -17.10 -27.34 2.79
N ARG A 135 -16.67 -27.04 4.02
CA ARG A 135 -17.54 -26.64 5.14
C ARG A 135 -17.90 -25.14 5.11
N GLY A 136 -17.45 -24.41 4.09
CA GLY A 136 -17.58 -22.95 4.00
C GLY A 136 -16.56 -22.22 4.88
N ILE A 137 -16.27 -20.96 4.54
CA ILE A 137 -15.56 -20.06 5.46
C ILE A 137 -16.56 -19.43 6.41
N ASP A 138 -16.25 -19.42 7.71
CA ASP A 138 -17.00 -18.63 8.69
C ASP A 138 -17.04 -17.15 8.24
N SER A 139 -18.25 -16.65 7.98
CA SER A 139 -18.47 -15.27 7.52
C SER A 139 -17.91 -14.24 8.50
N ASN A 140 -17.89 -14.55 9.80
CA ASN A 140 -17.31 -13.67 10.81
C ASN A 140 -15.79 -13.60 10.71
N LEU A 141 -15.15 -14.73 10.41
CA LEU A 141 -13.71 -14.80 10.18
C LEU A 141 -13.35 -14.00 8.93
N LEU A 142 -14.06 -14.21 7.82
CA LEU A 142 -13.83 -13.50 6.57
C LEU A 142 -14.01 -11.98 6.74
N PHE A 143 -15.07 -11.56 7.45
CA PHE A 143 -15.30 -10.17 7.80
C PHE A 143 -14.16 -9.59 8.65
N THR A 144 -13.69 -10.33 9.65
CA THR A 144 -12.58 -9.91 10.52
C THR A 144 -11.27 -9.71 9.75
N TYR A 145 -10.88 -10.67 8.90
CA TYR A 145 -9.69 -10.53 8.07
C TYR A 145 -9.84 -9.42 7.03
N GLY A 146 -11.03 -9.23 6.46
CA GLY A 146 -11.34 -8.10 5.58
C GLY A 146 -11.15 -6.75 6.29
N LEU A 147 -11.68 -6.61 7.52
CA LEU A 147 -11.49 -5.42 8.34
C LEU A 147 -10.01 -5.17 8.66
N LEU A 148 -9.26 -6.21 9.06
CA LEU A 148 -7.84 -6.09 9.35
C LEU A 148 -7.05 -5.65 8.12
N PHE A 149 -7.34 -6.22 6.95
CA PHE A 149 -6.68 -5.85 5.70
C PHE A 149 -6.94 -4.39 5.32
N ILE A 150 -8.23 -4.00 5.28
CA ILE A 150 -8.64 -2.64 4.90
C ILE A 150 -8.12 -1.63 5.92
N GLY A 151 -8.24 -1.93 7.21
CA GLY A 151 -7.71 -1.12 8.30
C GLY A 151 -6.21 -0.91 8.17
N SER A 152 -5.45 -2.00 7.90
CA SER A 152 -4.00 -1.94 7.71
C SER A 152 -3.59 -1.15 6.48
N PHE A 153 -4.31 -1.33 5.38
CA PHE A 153 -4.10 -0.58 4.16
C PHE A 153 -4.32 0.93 4.39
N ILE A 154 -5.46 1.32 4.98
CA ILE A 154 -5.80 2.74 5.23
C ILE A 154 -4.80 3.35 6.22
N ALA A 155 -4.51 2.66 7.32
CA ALA A 155 -3.56 3.12 8.32
C ALA A 155 -2.16 3.31 7.74
N ALA A 156 -1.71 2.38 6.89
CA ALA A 156 -0.44 2.50 6.20
C ALA A 156 -0.43 3.62 5.16
N ALA A 157 -1.51 3.82 4.40
CA ALA A 157 -1.63 4.91 3.46
C ALA A 157 -1.54 6.28 4.15
N ILE A 158 -2.20 6.43 5.31
CA ILE A 158 -2.09 7.63 6.14
C ILE A 158 -0.67 7.77 6.69
N SER A 159 -0.11 6.72 7.28
CA SER A 159 1.23 6.81 7.89
C SER A 159 2.37 6.96 6.89
N GLY A 160 2.24 6.41 5.67
CA GLY A 160 3.21 6.55 4.60
C GLY A 160 3.37 8.01 4.17
N ALA A 161 2.33 8.80 4.34
CA ALA A 161 2.37 10.23 4.08
C ALA A 161 2.65 11.12 5.28
N ALA A 162 2.04 10.82 6.44
CA ALA A 162 2.29 11.57 7.66
C ALA A 162 3.69 11.29 8.24
N GLY A 163 4.26 10.13 7.92
CA GLY A 163 5.41 9.53 8.59
C GLY A 163 5.08 8.90 9.95
N PHE A 164 3.84 8.93 10.42
CA PHE A 164 3.45 8.38 11.74
C PHE A 164 1.97 7.97 11.81
N GLY A 165 1.56 7.40 12.95
CA GLY A 165 0.16 7.29 13.35
C GLY A 165 -0.56 6.01 12.92
N GLY A 166 -0.03 5.27 11.94
CA GLY A 166 -0.66 4.05 11.43
C GLY A 166 -0.88 2.98 12.51
N ALA A 167 0.04 2.87 13.47
CA ALA A 167 -0.10 1.95 14.60
C ALA A 167 -1.28 2.31 15.51
N LEU A 168 -1.37 3.59 15.88
CA LEU A 168 -2.39 4.12 16.80
C LEU A 168 -3.78 3.98 16.19
N LEU A 169 -3.89 4.10 14.86
CA LEU A 169 -5.14 3.90 14.13
C LEU A 169 -5.59 2.43 14.11
N LEU A 170 -4.65 1.49 14.09
CA LEU A 170 -4.93 0.05 14.01
C LEU A 170 -5.19 -0.62 15.34
N LEU A 171 -4.61 -0.08 16.42
CA LEU A 171 -4.61 -0.72 17.72
C LEU A 171 -6.02 -0.97 18.32
N PRO A 172 -7.01 -0.08 18.20
CA PRO A 172 -8.37 -0.34 18.69
C PRO A 172 -9.06 -1.46 17.90
N LEU A 173 -8.87 -1.45 16.57
CA LEU A 173 -9.42 -2.49 15.70
C LEU A 173 -8.89 -3.85 16.10
N LEU A 174 -7.56 -3.98 16.22
CA LEU A 174 -6.89 -5.21 16.66
C LEU A 174 -7.30 -5.64 18.08
N SER A 175 -7.39 -4.68 19.01
CA SER A 175 -7.78 -4.97 20.40
C SER A 175 -9.19 -5.55 20.46
N LYS A 176 -10.10 -5.05 19.63
CA LYS A 176 -11.48 -5.53 19.56
C LYS A 176 -11.62 -6.87 18.83
N THR A 177 -10.81 -7.12 17.78
CA THR A 177 -10.96 -8.32 16.95
C THR A 177 -10.12 -9.50 17.42
N ILE A 178 -8.90 -9.27 17.90
CA ILE A 178 -7.94 -10.31 18.28
C ILE A 178 -7.67 -10.33 19.81
N GLY A 179 -8.08 -9.29 20.52
CA GLY A 179 -7.81 -9.13 21.94
C GLY A 179 -6.54 -8.31 22.22
N THR A 180 -6.57 -7.55 23.31
CA THR A 180 -5.56 -6.57 23.71
C THR A 180 -4.17 -7.18 23.93
N THR A 181 -4.10 -8.39 24.50
CA THR A 181 -2.85 -9.11 24.77
C THR A 181 -2.05 -9.40 23.50
N LEU A 182 -2.71 -9.84 22.43
CA LEU A 182 -2.07 -10.17 21.15
C LEU A 182 -2.08 -9.01 20.14
N ALA A 183 -2.91 -7.98 20.37
CA ALA A 183 -3.03 -6.82 19.50
C ALA A 183 -1.68 -6.13 19.27
N VAL A 184 -0.93 -5.79 20.33
CA VAL A 184 0.36 -5.11 20.20
C VAL A 184 1.46 -6.00 19.58
N PRO A 185 1.61 -7.30 19.94
CA PRO A 185 2.51 -8.21 19.25
C PRO A 185 2.23 -8.35 17.75
N ILE A 186 0.96 -8.59 17.36
CA ILE A 186 0.56 -8.72 15.95
C ILE A 186 0.79 -7.40 15.20
N LEU A 187 0.40 -6.28 15.82
CA LEU A 187 0.68 -4.95 15.26
C LEU A 187 2.17 -4.73 15.07
N THR A 188 3.01 -5.18 15.99
CA THR A 188 4.47 -5.03 15.91
C THR A 188 5.05 -5.76 14.70
N ILE A 189 4.57 -6.96 14.39
CA ILE A 189 4.96 -7.72 13.19
C ILE A 189 4.49 -7.00 11.92
N ALA A 190 3.22 -6.56 11.88
CA ALA A 190 2.68 -5.84 10.73
C ALA A 190 3.44 -4.52 10.48
N GLN A 191 3.71 -3.77 11.55
CA GLN A 191 4.50 -2.53 11.52
C GLN A 191 5.91 -2.76 11.04
N LEU A 192 6.57 -3.85 11.42
CA LEU A 192 7.92 -4.17 10.95
C LEU A 192 7.95 -4.21 9.41
N ILE A 193 6.99 -4.89 8.80
CA ILE A 193 6.86 -4.99 7.33
C ILE A 193 6.53 -3.63 6.71
N GLY A 194 5.57 -2.90 7.27
CA GLY A 194 5.23 -1.56 6.78
C GLY A 194 6.40 -0.57 6.84
N ASN A 195 7.21 -0.64 7.91
CA ASN A 195 8.42 0.18 8.05
C ASN A 195 9.54 -0.27 7.11
N LEU A 196 9.73 -1.57 6.88
CA LEU A 196 10.67 -2.08 5.87
C LEU A 196 10.35 -1.52 4.49
N SER A 197 9.07 -1.47 4.11
CA SER A 197 8.62 -0.85 2.86
C SER A 197 9.00 0.65 2.80
N ARG A 198 8.74 1.40 3.87
CA ARG A 198 9.08 2.83 3.95
C ARG A 198 10.59 3.08 3.86
N ALA A 199 11.39 2.32 4.60
CA ALA A 199 12.85 2.41 4.59
C ALA A 199 13.42 2.07 3.22
N PHE A 200 12.89 1.02 2.56
CA PHE A 200 13.31 0.63 1.21
C PHE A 200 13.05 1.73 0.18
N LEU A 201 11.87 2.37 0.21
CA LEU A 201 11.50 3.43 -0.73
C LEU A 201 12.38 4.70 -0.64
N GLY A 202 13.05 4.93 0.49
CA GLY A 202 13.94 6.07 0.72
C GLY A 202 15.34 5.69 1.18
N PHE A 203 15.80 4.47 0.85
CA PHE A 203 17.02 3.88 1.42
C PHE A 203 18.26 4.76 1.25
N LYS A 204 18.40 5.42 0.09
CA LYS A 204 19.54 6.30 -0.20
C LYS A 204 19.50 7.64 0.55
N GLN A 205 18.36 7.99 1.14
CA GLN A 205 18.13 9.27 1.83
C GLN A 205 18.14 9.12 3.35
N ILE A 206 18.48 7.94 3.89
CA ILE A 206 18.54 7.70 5.34
C ILE A 206 19.62 8.58 5.99
N SER A 207 19.24 9.33 7.02
CA SER A 207 20.15 10.15 7.83
C SER A 207 20.76 9.32 8.95
N TRP A 208 21.86 8.61 8.67
CA TRP A 208 22.41 7.58 9.55
C TRP A 208 22.87 8.06 10.93
N LYS A 209 23.49 9.24 11.05
CA LYS A 209 23.96 9.74 12.36
C LYS A 209 22.78 9.95 13.34
N PRO A 210 21.74 10.74 13.02
CA PRO A 210 20.57 10.87 13.89
C PRO A 210 19.88 9.54 14.20
N VAL A 211 19.79 8.65 13.20
CA VAL A 211 19.21 7.30 13.37
C VAL A 211 19.99 6.48 14.40
N ALA A 212 21.32 6.46 14.31
CA ALA A 212 22.15 5.72 15.25
C ALA A 212 22.01 6.25 16.69
N VAL A 213 22.08 7.57 16.88
CA VAL A 213 21.93 8.21 18.19
C VAL A 213 20.54 7.94 18.79
N PHE A 214 19.49 8.00 17.97
CA PHE A 214 18.14 7.65 18.39
C PHE A 214 18.03 6.19 18.84
N ILE A 215 18.58 5.27 18.05
CA ILE A 215 18.55 3.83 18.32
C ILE A 215 19.26 3.48 19.63
N LEU A 216 20.36 4.16 19.96
CA LEU A 216 21.08 3.96 21.23
C LEU A 216 20.19 4.19 22.45
N GLY A 217 19.32 5.20 22.42
CA GLY A 217 18.31 5.39 23.47
C GLY A 217 17.11 4.44 23.31
N ALA A 218 16.66 4.22 22.08
CA ALA A 218 15.41 3.52 21.80
C ALA A 218 15.47 2.02 22.08
N ILE A 219 16.58 1.33 21.81
CA ILE A 219 16.69 -0.12 22.03
C ILE A 219 16.44 -0.50 23.50
N PRO A 220 17.24 -0.04 24.48
CA PRO A 220 17.09 -0.47 25.87
C PRO A 220 15.71 -0.11 26.41
N MET A 221 15.20 1.06 26.04
CA MET A 221 13.88 1.50 26.49
C MET A 221 12.74 0.76 25.79
N SER A 222 12.88 0.35 24.53
CA SER A 222 11.89 -0.51 23.85
C SER A 222 11.81 -1.89 24.48
N ILE A 223 12.93 -2.43 24.93
CA ILE A 223 12.98 -3.69 25.68
C ILE A 223 12.25 -3.52 27.02
N LEU A 224 12.58 -2.45 27.76
CA LEU A 224 11.92 -2.13 29.03
C LEU A 224 10.41 -1.93 28.87
N GLY A 225 9.99 -1.21 27.83
CA GLY A 225 8.60 -0.98 27.50
C GLY A 225 7.86 -2.27 27.15
N ALA A 226 8.46 -3.12 26.31
CA ALA A 226 7.89 -4.41 25.95
C ALA A 226 7.78 -5.35 27.16
N PHE A 227 8.79 -5.35 28.03
CA PHE A 227 8.73 -6.12 29.28
C PHE A 227 7.63 -5.61 30.21
N SER A 228 7.43 -4.30 30.27
CA SER A 228 6.36 -3.67 31.05
C SER A 228 4.99 -4.03 30.48
N PHE A 229 4.81 -3.98 29.16
CA PHE A 229 3.59 -4.40 28.46
C PHE A 229 3.14 -5.81 28.87
N VAL A 230 4.07 -6.77 28.89
CA VAL A 230 3.79 -8.18 29.23
C VAL A 230 3.27 -8.35 30.66
N LYS A 231 3.64 -7.45 31.58
CA LYS A 231 3.27 -7.56 33.01
C LYS A 231 2.03 -6.77 33.39
N ILE A 232 1.58 -5.84 32.56
CA ILE A 232 0.49 -4.92 32.90
C ILE A 232 -0.85 -5.56 32.51
N PRO A 233 -1.88 -5.50 33.38
CA PRO A 233 -3.23 -5.93 33.03
C PRO A 233 -3.77 -5.24 31.77
N ALA A 234 -4.44 -6.02 30.93
CA ALA A 234 -4.97 -5.57 29.63
C ALA A 234 -5.86 -4.31 29.70
N GLU A 235 -6.65 -4.16 30.75
CA GLU A 235 -7.56 -3.02 30.96
C GLU A 235 -6.77 -1.72 31.22
N ILE A 236 -5.78 -1.79 32.11
CA ILE A 236 -4.89 -0.66 32.44
C ILE A 236 -4.14 -0.23 31.18
N LEU A 237 -3.67 -1.20 30.42
CA LEU A 237 -2.97 -0.97 29.16
C LEU A 237 -3.88 -0.30 28.11
N THR A 238 -5.09 -0.79 27.91
CA THR A 238 -6.03 -0.27 26.90
C THR A 238 -6.42 1.17 27.20
N ARG A 239 -6.75 1.47 28.47
CA ARG A 239 -7.03 2.84 28.93
C ARG A 239 -5.80 3.73 28.85
N GLY A 240 -4.62 3.20 29.19
CA GLY A 240 -3.34 3.91 29.07
C GLY A 240 -3.00 4.32 27.64
N ILE A 241 -3.25 3.44 26.66
CA ILE A 241 -3.15 3.75 25.23
C ILE A 241 -4.12 4.88 24.85
N GLY A 242 -5.39 4.77 25.26
CA GLY A 242 -6.40 5.81 25.01
C GLY A 242 -5.98 7.16 25.56
N LEU A 243 -5.53 7.20 26.82
CA LEU A 243 -5.02 8.40 27.48
C LEU A 243 -3.82 8.99 26.73
N PHE A 244 -2.86 8.16 26.33
CA PHE A 244 -1.70 8.61 25.55
C PHE A 244 -2.11 9.28 24.23
N ILE A 245 -3.06 8.68 23.49
CA ILE A 245 -3.56 9.25 22.23
C ILE A 245 -4.17 10.64 22.48
N ILE A 246 -4.98 10.80 23.53
CA ILE A 246 -5.60 12.09 23.88
C ILE A 246 -4.54 13.13 24.28
N ILE A 247 -3.62 12.77 25.18
CA ILE A 247 -2.52 13.66 25.58
C ILE A 247 -1.72 14.08 24.36
N PHE A 248 -1.40 13.15 23.46
CA PHE A 248 -0.65 13.46 22.25
C PHE A 248 -1.39 14.47 21.36
N ILE A 249 -2.69 14.30 21.15
CA ILE A 249 -3.51 15.23 20.35
C ILE A 249 -3.50 16.63 20.98
N ILE A 250 -3.63 16.73 22.30
CA ILE A 250 -3.57 18.00 23.04
C ILE A 250 -2.20 18.66 22.85
N LEU A 251 -1.11 17.93 23.13
CA LEU A 251 0.25 18.44 22.99
C LEU A 251 0.55 18.93 21.57
N LYS A 252 0.01 18.25 20.56
CA LYS A 252 0.12 18.64 19.15
C LYS A 252 -0.73 19.88 18.83
N TYR A 253 -1.98 19.94 19.30
CA TYR A 253 -2.89 21.06 19.04
C TYR A 253 -2.34 22.38 19.58
N PHE A 254 -1.77 22.35 20.79
CA PHE A 254 -1.12 23.52 21.41
C PHE A 254 0.34 23.74 20.96
N ASN A 255 0.84 22.94 20.01
CA ASN A 255 2.21 23.05 19.47
C ASN A 255 3.30 23.04 20.55
N ILE A 256 3.12 22.22 21.59
CA ILE A 256 4.02 22.11 22.75
C ILE A 256 5.29 21.30 22.42
N LEU A 257 5.19 20.37 21.47
CA LEU A 257 6.27 19.47 21.05
C LEU A 257 7.31 20.19 20.17
N LYS A 258 8.16 21.03 20.78
CA LYS A 258 9.27 21.70 20.11
C LYS A 258 10.59 21.11 20.61
N PHE A 259 11.37 20.56 19.68
CA PHE A 259 12.64 19.89 19.98
C PHE A 259 13.82 20.64 19.37
N LYS A 260 14.95 20.65 20.08
CA LYS A 260 16.21 21.19 19.56
C LYS A 260 16.93 20.09 18.76
N PRO A 261 17.44 20.37 17.54
CA PRO A 261 18.09 19.38 16.69
C PRO A 261 19.52 19.08 17.16
N ASN A 262 19.66 18.31 18.23
CA ASN A 262 20.96 17.90 18.76
C ASN A 262 20.96 16.42 19.20
N ASP A 263 22.16 15.88 19.36
CA ASP A 263 22.37 14.45 19.64
C ASP A 263 21.75 14.04 21.00
N ILE A 264 21.77 14.92 22.00
CA ILE A 264 21.15 14.65 23.32
C ILE A 264 19.63 14.51 23.18
N THR A 265 18.99 15.41 22.45
CA THR A 265 17.54 15.36 22.17
C THR A 265 17.19 14.08 21.41
N MET A 266 18.00 13.67 20.43
CA MET A 266 17.78 12.43 19.68
C MET A 266 17.94 11.19 20.56
N PHE A 267 18.93 11.16 21.45
CA PHE A 267 19.15 10.04 22.37
C PHE A 267 18.02 9.92 23.40
N LEU A 268 17.72 11.00 24.12
CA LEU A 268 16.65 11.02 25.12
C LEU A 268 15.27 10.80 24.49
N GLY A 269 15.03 11.46 23.35
CA GLY A 269 13.82 11.29 22.56
C GLY A 269 13.66 9.86 22.04
N GLY A 270 14.76 9.25 21.59
CA GLY A 270 14.84 7.83 21.26
C GLY A 270 14.45 6.95 22.45
N GLY A 271 14.96 7.23 23.64
CA GLY A 271 14.57 6.53 24.88
C GLY A 271 13.07 6.63 25.19
N VAL A 272 12.49 7.83 25.13
CA VAL A 272 11.05 8.04 25.37
C VAL A 272 10.21 7.31 24.32
N VAL A 273 10.55 7.47 23.04
CA VAL A 273 9.84 6.80 21.94
C VAL A 273 9.98 5.28 22.04
N GLY A 274 11.17 4.78 22.39
CA GLY A 274 11.43 3.36 22.64
C GLY A 274 10.52 2.81 23.73
N LEU A 275 10.52 3.44 24.91
CA LEU A 275 9.69 3.03 26.04
C LEU A 275 8.21 2.96 25.67
N LEU A 276 7.68 4.03 25.10
CA LEU A 276 6.28 4.10 24.71
C LEU A 276 5.96 3.12 23.57
N SER A 277 6.83 3.00 22.56
CA SER A 277 6.67 2.02 21.48
C SER A 277 6.60 0.58 22.01
N GLY A 278 7.39 0.26 23.04
CA GLY A 278 7.32 -0.99 23.79
C GLY A 278 6.03 -1.13 24.60
N LEU A 279 5.69 -0.12 25.39
CA LEU A 279 4.59 -0.21 26.35
C LEU A 279 3.20 -0.19 25.69
N ILE A 280 3.00 0.66 24.69
CA ILE A 280 1.68 0.93 24.08
C ILE A 280 1.65 0.59 22.58
N GLY A 281 2.70 -0.03 22.05
CA GLY A 281 2.79 -0.45 20.65
C GLY A 281 3.18 0.65 19.66
N SER A 282 3.11 1.93 20.04
CA SER A 282 3.55 3.04 19.18
C SER A 282 3.85 4.35 19.92
N ALA A 283 4.86 5.07 19.43
CA ALA A 283 5.12 6.47 19.76
C ALA A 283 5.55 7.30 18.54
N GLY A 284 5.10 6.85 17.36
CA GLY A 284 5.44 7.44 16.07
C GLY A 284 5.27 8.96 16.01
N PRO A 285 4.24 9.58 16.59
CA PRO A 285 4.12 11.03 16.51
C PRO A 285 5.20 11.84 17.26
N ILE A 286 5.75 11.32 18.35
CA ILE A 286 6.87 11.95 19.06
C ILE A 286 8.16 11.73 18.26
N GLY A 287 8.38 10.52 17.74
CA GLY A 287 9.47 10.22 16.81
C GLY A 287 9.44 11.14 15.58
N ALA A 288 8.24 11.37 15.04
CA ALA A 288 8.00 12.28 13.94
C ALA A 288 8.46 13.70 14.25
N ALA A 289 8.03 14.24 15.40
CA ALA A 289 8.41 15.58 15.84
C ALA A 289 9.93 15.72 16.06
N LEU A 290 10.59 14.68 16.58
CA LEU A 290 12.04 14.65 16.76
C LEU A 290 12.78 14.72 15.41
N PHE A 291 12.45 13.86 14.45
CA PHE A 291 13.12 13.88 13.15
C PHE A 291 12.73 15.09 12.29
N LEU A 292 11.53 15.64 12.45
CA LEU A 292 11.16 16.91 11.80
C LEU A 292 11.97 18.09 12.33
N SER A 293 12.38 18.08 13.60
CA SER A 293 13.22 19.15 14.17
C SER A 293 14.59 19.27 13.50
N LEU A 294 15.06 18.19 12.85
CA LEU A 294 16.32 18.14 12.11
C LEU A 294 16.24 18.80 10.73
N ASN A 295 15.08 19.34 10.32
CA ASN A 295 14.85 19.97 9.02
C ASN A 295 15.19 19.06 7.82
N LEU A 296 14.96 17.76 7.96
CA LEU A 296 15.17 16.79 6.89
C LEU A 296 14.15 16.97 5.77
N GLN A 297 14.56 16.64 4.54
CA GLN A 297 13.62 16.48 3.44
C GLN A 297 12.61 15.35 3.77
N PRO A 298 11.35 15.44 3.30
CA PRO A 298 10.30 14.49 3.66
C PRO A 298 10.67 13.01 3.46
N VAL A 299 11.34 12.68 2.36
CA VAL A 299 11.78 11.29 2.08
C VAL A 299 12.86 10.83 3.06
N SER A 300 13.83 11.70 3.39
CA SER A 300 14.87 11.40 4.38
C SER A 300 14.28 11.22 5.77
N TYR A 301 13.35 12.09 6.16
CA TYR A 301 12.60 12.00 7.40
C TYR A 301 11.86 10.66 7.53
N ILE A 302 11.02 10.31 6.54
CA ILE A 302 10.20 9.08 6.57
C ILE A 302 11.10 7.84 6.60
N ALA A 303 12.15 7.80 5.77
CA ALA A 303 13.05 6.65 5.71
C ALA A 303 13.86 6.48 7.01
N SER A 304 14.33 7.58 7.60
CA SER A 304 15.11 7.56 8.85
C SER A 304 14.26 7.12 10.04
N GLU A 305 13.03 7.64 10.17
CA GLU A 305 12.08 7.21 11.21
C GLU A 305 11.69 5.74 11.03
N ALA A 306 11.50 5.28 9.80
CA ALA A 306 11.20 3.89 9.53
C ALA A 306 12.32 2.94 9.98
N VAL A 307 13.59 3.32 9.82
CA VAL A 307 14.73 2.52 10.33
C VAL A 307 14.74 2.42 11.84
N THR A 308 14.48 3.51 12.56
CA THR A 308 14.42 3.44 14.03
C THR A 308 13.24 2.59 14.49
N ALA A 309 12.09 2.69 13.80
CA ALA A 309 10.93 1.86 14.04
C ALA A 309 11.23 0.37 13.81
N ILE A 310 11.86 -0.01 12.69
CA ILE A 310 12.28 -1.40 12.40
C ILE A 310 13.05 -1.98 13.57
N THR A 311 14.07 -1.25 14.05
CA THR A 311 14.91 -1.69 15.16
C THR A 311 14.10 -1.92 16.43
N MET A 312 13.21 -0.99 16.79
CA MET A 312 12.30 -1.16 17.93
C MET A 312 11.32 -2.33 17.73
N HIS A 313 10.80 -2.55 16.53
CA HIS A 313 9.87 -3.66 16.29
C HIS A 313 10.57 -5.02 16.39
N ILE A 314 11.81 -5.13 15.93
CA ILE A 314 12.64 -6.33 16.10
C ILE A 314 12.86 -6.61 17.58
N THR A 315 13.33 -5.63 18.36
CA THR A 315 13.60 -5.82 19.80
C THR A 315 12.34 -6.20 20.56
N LYS A 316 11.22 -5.51 20.32
CA LYS A 316 9.92 -5.83 20.94
C LYS A 316 9.42 -7.23 20.59
N THR A 317 9.55 -7.63 19.32
CA THR A 317 9.10 -8.96 18.86
C THR A 317 9.85 -10.07 19.60
N ILE A 318 11.16 -9.91 19.84
CA ILE A 318 11.95 -10.88 20.62
C ILE A 318 11.40 -11.00 22.05
N ILE A 319 11.10 -9.87 22.70
CA ILE A 319 10.55 -9.86 24.06
C ILE A 319 9.16 -10.49 24.10
N TYR A 320 8.26 -10.09 23.20
CA TYR A 320 6.91 -10.65 23.12
C TYR A 320 6.93 -12.14 22.81
N GLN A 321 7.80 -12.60 21.90
CA GLN A 321 7.97 -14.03 21.64
C GLN A 321 8.38 -14.78 22.91
N LYS A 322 9.36 -14.26 23.64
CA LYS A 322 9.91 -14.91 24.83
C LYS A 322 8.88 -15.05 25.96
N TYR A 323 8.06 -14.03 26.20
CA TYR A 323 7.19 -14.00 27.38
C TYR A 323 5.71 -14.27 27.10
N LEU A 324 5.22 -14.01 25.88
CA LEU A 324 3.82 -14.27 25.50
C LEU A 324 3.67 -15.50 24.63
N GLY A 325 4.76 -15.99 24.02
CA GLY A 325 4.72 -17.13 23.11
C GLY A 325 3.88 -16.82 21.86
N ILE A 326 4.35 -15.91 20.99
CA ILE A 326 3.63 -15.58 19.75
C ILE A 326 3.54 -16.86 18.90
N GLY A 327 2.31 -17.36 18.75
CA GLY A 327 2.04 -18.55 17.95
C GLY A 327 2.04 -18.26 16.45
N LEU A 328 2.10 -19.32 15.65
CA LEU A 328 2.11 -19.24 14.18
C LEU A 328 0.93 -18.42 13.64
N ASN A 329 -0.27 -18.58 14.21
CA ASN A 329 -1.46 -17.82 13.79
C ASN A 329 -1.28 -16.31 13.94
N ALA A 330 -0.72 -15.84 15.06
CA ALA A 330 -0.45 -14.42 15.28
C ALA A 330 0.61 -13.89 14.31
N ILE A 331 1.64 -14.68 14.01
CA ILE A 331 2.63 -14.35 12.98
C ILE A 331 1.96 -14.20 11.62
N LEU A 332 1.13 -15.17 11.20
CA LEU A 332 0.44 -15.14 9.91
C LEU A 332 -0.51 -13.94 9.78
N ILE A 333 -1.25 -13.59 10.84
CA ILE A 333 -2.08 -12.37 10.87
C ILE A 333 -1.21 -11.13 10.70
N GLY A 334 -0.09 -11.05 11.44
CA GLY A 334 0.86 -9.94 11.33
C GLY A 334 1.46 -9.81 9.93
N LEU A 335 1.83 -10.91 9.28
CA LEU A 335 2.33 -10.94 7.91
C LEU A 335 1.24 -10.50 6.91
N PHE A 336 0.02 -11.00 7.06
CA PHE A 336 -1.13 -10.64 6.23
C PHE A 336 -1.44 -9.14 6.31
N MET A 337 -1.48 -8.60 7.52
CA MET A 337 -1.62 -7.15 7.75
C MET A 337 -0.44 -6.37 7.18
N GLY A 338 0.79 -6.86 7.37
CA GLY A 338 2.01 -6.26 6.82
C GLY A 338 1.98 -6.17 5.29
N PHE A 339 1.49 -7.18 4.61
CA PHE A 339 1.27 -7.15 3.16
C PHE A 339 0.31 -6.03 2.75
N ALA A 340 -0.84 -5.90 3.44
CA ALA A 340 -1.75 -4.78 3.24
C ALA A 340 -1.07 -3.42 3.46
N MET A 341 -0.17 -3.34 4.46
CA MET A 341 0.59 -2.12 4.75
C MET A 341 1.58 -1.74 3.65
N ILE A 342 2.20 -2.70 2.94
CA ILE A 342 3.07 -2.42 1.79
C ILE A 342 2.27 -1.69 0.70
N ILE A 343 1.11 -2.26 0.32
CA ILE A 343 0.24 -1.70 -0.71
C ILE A 343 -0.26 -0.32 -0.27
N GLY A 344 -0.72 -0.21 0.99
CA GLY A 344 -1.20 1.05 1.57
C GLY A 344 -0.13 2.14 1.54
N THR A 345 1.11 1.84 1.93
CA THR A 345 2.22 2.79 1.92
C THR A 345 2.50 3.32 0.51
N TRP A 346 2.50 2.44 -0.50
CA TRP A 346 2.71 2.84 -1.90
C TRP A 346 1.58 3.73 -2.42
N VAL A 347 0.32 3.38 -2.13
CA VAL A 347 -0.85 4.18 -2.51
C VAL A 347 -0.86 5.53 -1.78
N GLY A 348 -0.57 5.54 -0.48
CA GLY A 348 -0.49 6.76 0.34
C GLY A 348 0.47 7.78 -0.23
N LYS A 349 1.67 7.34 -0.64
CA LYS A 349 2.65 8.18 -1.34
C LYS A 349 2.03 8.89 -2.56
N LYS A 350 1.26 8.17 -3.38
CA LYS A 350 0.69 8.69 -4.63
C LYS A 350 -0.52 9.62 -4.43
N ILE A 351 -1.30 9.40 -3.36
CA ILE A 351 -2.51 10.19 -3.06
C ILE A 351 -2.16 11.50 -2.35
N ILE A 352 -1.20 11.47 -1.41
CA ILE A 352 -0.90 12.66 -0.58
C ILE A 352 -0.23 13.79 -1.35
N ASP A 353 0.50 13.50 -2.44
CA ASP A 353 1.04 14.54 -3.33
C ASP A 353 -0.05 15.50 -3.88
N ARG A 354 -1.34 15.13 -3.76
CA ARG A 354 -2.48 15.90 -4.25
C ARG A 354 -3.36 16.51 -3.15
N MET A 355 -3.07 16.29 -1.86
CA MET A 355 -3.92 16.75 -0.75
C MET A 355 -3.26 17.88 0.05
N PRO A 356 -3.98 18.98 0.38
CA PRO A 356 -3.45 20.01 1.27
C PRO A 356 -3.09 19.45 2.66
N LYS A 357 -1.85 19.67 3.08
CA LYS A 357 -1.26 19.14 4.33
C LYS A 357 -2.12 19.41 5.57
N GLU A 358 -2.72 20.59 5.66
CA GLU A 358 -3.56 21.01 6.78
C GLU A 358 -4.85 20.18 6.90
N LYS A 359 -5.54 19.95 5.76
CA LYS A 359 -6.77 19.13 5.73
C LYS A 359 -6.47 17.69 6.14
N PHE A 360 -5.38 17.13 5.62
CA PHE A 360 -4.92 15.80 5.98
C PHE A 360 -4.62 15.68 7.48
N MET A 361 -3.87 16.63 8.04
CA MET A 361 -3.52 16.62 9.47
C MET A 361 -4.74 16.80 10.39
N LYS A 362 -5.73 17.61 9.98
CA LYS A 362 -6.99 17.77 10.70
C LYS A 362 -7.81 16.48 10.69
N PHE A 363 -7.92 15.81 9.54
CA PHE A 363 -8.61 14.53 9.41
C PHE A 363 -8.01 13.45 10.32
N VAL A 364 -6.67 13.27 10.26
CA VAL A 364 -5.96 12.30 11.11
C VAL A 364 -6.13 12.62 12.59
N GLY A 365 -6.10 13.90 12.96
CA GLY A 365 -6.31 14.35 14.34
C GLY A 365 -7.71 14.00 14.88
N ILE A 366 -8.76 14.26 14.10
CA ILE A 366 -10.14 13.91 14.47
C ILE A 366 -10.29 12.40 14.64
N LEU A 367 -9.76 11.62 13.70
CA LEU A 367 -9.83 10.17 13.75
C LEU A 367 -9.13 9.61 15.00
N MET A 368 -7.93 10.10 15.32
CA MET A 368 -7.22 9.73 16.55
C MET A 368 -8.00 10.15 17.81
N ALA A 369 -8.68 11.29 17.82
CA ALA A 369 -9.45 11.75 18.99
C ALA A 369 -10.63 10.81 19.28
N ILE A 370 -11.38 10.43 18.25
CA ILE A 370 -12.50 9.48 18.35
C ILE A 370 -11.99 8.14 18.89
N ILE A 371 -10.89 7.64 18.30
CA ILE A 371 -10.25 6.40 18.71
C ILE A 371 -9.76 6.45 20.16
N GLY A 372 -9.07 7.53 20.55
CA GLY A 372 -8.54 7.69 21.91
C GLY A 372 -9.64 7.73 22.96
N LEU A 373 -10.73 8.47 22.69
CA LEU A 373 -11.91 8.52 23.57
C LEU A 373 -12.58 7.15 23.68
N GLN A 374 -12.75 6.45 22.56
CA GLN A 374 -13.33 5.11 22.56
C GLN A 374 -12.52 4.16 23.45
N MET A 375 -11.19 4.13 23.31
CA MET A 375 -10.32 3.27 24.12
C MET A 375 -10.29 3.66 25.60
N LEU A 376 -10.46 4.96 25.91
CA LEU A 376 -10.49 5.44 27.29
C LEU A 376 -11.79 5.04 28.00
N ILE A 377 -12.93 5.13 27.31
CA ILE A 377 -14.27 4.92 27.88
C ILE A 377 -14.66 3.43 27.88
N LEU A 378 -14.34 2.70 26.80
CA LEU A 378 -14.79 1.32 26.58
C LEU A 378 -13.71 0.27 26.81
N GLY A 379 -12.50 0.69 27.23
CA GLY A 379 -11.32 -0.15 27.37
C GLY A 379 -11.05 -0.71 28.75
#